data_AF-W3XLZ9-F1
#
_entry.id   AF-W3XLZ9-F1
#
_cell.length_a   1.000
_cell.length_b   1.000
_cell.length_c   1.000
_cell.angle_alpha   90.00
_cell.angle_beta   90.00
_cell.angle_gamma   90.00
#
_symmetry.space_group_name_H-M   'P 1'
#
loop_
_entity.id
_entity.type
_entity.pdbx_description
1 polymer ?
#
loop_
_entity_poly.entity_id
_entity_poly.type
_entity_poly.pdbx_seq_one_letter_code
_entity_poly.pdbx_strand_id
1 'polypeptide(L)'
;MATILIGACIAGLVTRTAALNFTISNGQIFTPGFAILDSPQPGTPMGGDTIEVALDVSADGKLNLPPYGDDSPSQIFNITIFLYSYETGRNFTITNGTASANNASLGDIMLSESGSTVKHVKWQWPDCLVGNGQPTSSDSDRGVYNISIRQNFRLNGDDHYTIFDVPINVTNSIEDSSDRPSCDALDNPLLSYDEINATAANSVGILFAPGDATQVEQSGSGSGSSGSTGGLGAAATIHWSGAAVSLALLSLSAVFFI
;
A
#
# COMPACT_ATOMS: atom_id res chain seq x y z
N MET A 1 -17.57 16.99 -65.43
CA MET A 1 -17.96 16.38 -64.15
C MET A 1 -16.73 15.75 -63.55
N ALA A 2 -16.23 16.30 -62.44
CA ALA A 2 -15.03 15.82 -61.77
C ALA A 2 -15.44 14.84 -60.67
N THR A 3 -14.94 13.60 -60.76
CA THR A 3 -15.12 12.57 -59.72
C THR A 3 -13.92 12.62 -58.80
N ILE A 4 -14.12 13.07 -57.56
CA ILE A 4 -13.10 13.06 -56.51
C ILE A 4 -13.24 11.75 -55.72
N LEU A 5 -12.17 10.94 -55.72
CA LEU A 5 -12.01 9.79 -54.83
C LEU A 5 -11.81 10.28 -53.40
N ILE A 6 -12.53 9.69 -52.44
CA ILE A 6 -12.19 9.78 -51.01
C ILE A 6 -11.78 8.38 -50.56
N GLY A 7 -10.47 8.18 -50.44
CA GLY A 7 -9.89 7.00 -49.80
C GLY A 7 -9.99 7.15 -48.29
N ALA A 8 -10.66 6.21 -47.63
CA ALA A 8 -10.70 6.12 -46.18
C ALA A 8 -9.40 5.45 -45.69
N CYS A 9 -8.46 6.25 -45.21
CA CYS A 9 -7.33 5.75 -44.43
C CYS A 9 -7.82 5.46 -43.00
N ILE A 10 -8.07 4.19 -42.69
CA ILE A 10 -8.28 3.74 -41.31
C ILE A 10 -6.90 3.71 -40.64
N ALA A 11 -6.58 4.74 -39.86
CA ALA A 11 -5.43 4.74 -38.97
C ALA A 11 -5.74 3.82 -37.79
N GLY A 12 -5.13 2.63 -37.75
CA GLY A 12 -5.19 1.76 -36.58
C GLY A 12 -4.37 2.38 -35.44
N LEU A 13 -5.04 2.77 -34.35
CA LEU A 13 -4.38 3.07 -33.09
C LEU A 13 -3.68 1.79 -32.59
N VAL A 14 -2.35 1.80 -32.62
CA VAL A 14 -1.56 0.79 -31.91
C VAL A 14 -1.56 1.20 -30.43
N THR A 15 -2.42 0.58 -29.63
CA THR A 15 -2.35 0.69 -28.18
C THR A 15 -1.11 -0.08 -27.70
N ARG A 16 -0.16 0.64 -27.09
CA ARG A 16 0.96 0.01 -26.39
C ARG A 16 0.45 -0.52 -25.05
N THR A 17 0.07 -1.80 -25.01
CA THR A 17 -0.17 -2.49 -23.74
C THR A 17 1.19 -2.78 -23.11
N ALA A 18 1.64 -1.93 -22.19
CA ALA A 18 2.69 -2.34 -21.27
C ALA A 18 2.09 -3.40 -20.35
N ALA A 19 2.54 -4.66 -20.46
CA ALA A 19 2.18 -5.67 -19.48
C ALA A 19 2.79 -5.25 -18.14
N LEU A 20 1.94 -4.87 -17.17
CA LEU A 20 2.37 -4.59 -15.81
C LEU A 20 2.83 -5.91 -15.19
N ASN A 21 4.12 -6.03 -14.88
CA ASN A 21 4.67 -7.20 -14.22
C ASN A 21 4.64 -6.97 -12.71
N PHE A 22 3.80 -7.72 -12.00
CA PHE A 22 3.66 -7.64 -10.54
C PHE A 22 4.52 -8.72 -9.88
N THR A 23 5.23 -8.35 -8.81
CA THR A 23 5.89 -9.33 -7.95
C THR A 23 4.93 -9.70 -6.84
N ILE A 24 4.30 -10.88 -6.95
CA ILE A 24 3.26 -11.34 -6.03
C ILE A 24 3.74 -12.56 -5.25
N SER A 25 3.56 -12.55 -3.93
CA SER A 25 3.77 -13.73 -3.08
C SER A 25 2.76 -13.73 -1.94
N ASN A 26 2.20 -14.91 -1.62
CA ASN A 26 1.20 -15.08 -0.56
C ASN A 26 -0.02 -14.13 -0.68
N GLY A 27 -0.36 -13.71 -1.89
CA GLY A 27 -1.45 -12.76 -2.14
C GLY A 27 -1.05 -11.29 -1.95
N GLN A 28 0.17 -11.01 -1.54
CA GLN A 28 0.70 -9.66 -1.41
C GLN A 28 1.46 -9.23 -2.65
N ILE A 29 1.41 -7.95 -2.97
CA ILE A 29 2.05 -7.36 -4.14
C ILE A 29 3.18 -6.45 -3.66
N PHE A 30 4.41 -6.84 -3.96
CA PHE A 30 5.59 -6.09 -3.58
C PHE A 30 5.77 -4.89 -4.50
N THR A 31 5.92 -3.73 -3.87
CA THR A 31 6.08 -2.45 -4.57
C THR A 31 7.56 -2.05 -4.59
N PRO A 32 7.95 -1.06 -5.41
CA PRO A 32 9.27 -0.46 -5.33
C PRO A 32 9.39 0.46 -4.10
N GLY A 33 9.34 -0.08 -2.88
CA GLY A 33 9.35 0.70 -1.65
C GLY A 33 9.11 -0.16 -0.41
N PHE A 34 8.89 0.47 0.74
CA PHE A 34 8.59 -0.25 1.99
C PHE A 34 7.16 -0.79 2.05
N ALA A 35 6.21 -0.12 1.42
CA ALA A 35 4.81 -0.55 1.44
C ALA A 35 4.63 -1.80 0.57
N ILE A 36 3.86 -2.75 1.08
CA ILE A 36 3.44 -3.95 0.35
C ILE A 36 1.91 -3.86 0.23
N LEU A 37 1.41 -4.05 -0.97
CA LEU A 37 -0.03 -3.96 -1.23
C LEU A 37 -0.70 -5.30 -0.96
N ASP A 38 -1.56 -5.34 0.05
CA ASP A 38 -2.37 -6.51 0.40
C ASP A 38 -3.66 -6.56 -0.43
N SER A 39 -4.27 -5.40 -0.69
CA SER A 39 -5.48 -5.29 -1.52
C SER A 39 -5.67 -3.88 -2.10
N PRO A 40 -6.27 -3.74 -3.29
CA PRO A 40 -6.86 -4.80 -4.12
C PRO A 40 -5.84 -5.53 -5.01
N GLN A 41 -6.28 -6.62 -5.65
CA GLN A 41 -5.49 -7.29 -6.69
C GLN A 41 -5.61 -6.55 -8.03
N PRO A 42 -4.65 -6.68 -8.96
CA PRO A 42 -4.75 -6.06 -10.27
C PRO A 42 -5.97 -6.57 -11.05
N GLY A 43 -6.68 -5.65 -11.70
CA GLY A 43 -7.90 -5.92 -12.47
C GLY A 43 -9.15 -6.17 -11.63
N THR A 44 -9.10 -5.95 -10.31
CA THR A 44 -10.26 -6.17 -9.44
C THR A 44 -11.44 -5.26 -9.85
N PRO A 45 -12.64 -5.81 -10.08
CA PRO A 45 -13.87 -5.03 -10.19
C PRO A 45 -14.23 -4.41 -8.83
N MET A 46 -14.24 -3.09 -8.76
CA MET A 46 -14.46 -2.30 -7.56
C MET A 46 -15.82 -1.60 -7.61
N GLY A 47 -16.39 -1.33 -6.43
CA GLY A 47 -17.67 -0.65 -6.19
C GLY A 47 -17.98 -0.61 -4.69
N GLY A 48 -19.25 -0.56 -4.33
CA GLY A 48 -19.70 -0.44 -2.93
C GLY A 48 -19.71 1.01 -2.44
N ASP A 49 -19.69 1.19 -1.11
CA ASP A 49 -19.74 2.52 -0.51
C ASP A 49 -18.40 3.26 -0.62
N THR A 50 -17.31 2.53 -0.38
CA THR A 50 -15.93 3.04 -0.36
C THR A 50 -15.00 2.18 -1.20
N ILE A 51 -13.95 2.78 -1.76
CA ILE A 51 -12.75 2.03 -2.14
C ILE A 51 -12.00 1.62 -0.88
N GLU A 52 -11.55 0.36 -0.84
CA GLU A 52 -10.70 -0.16 0.23
C GLU A 52 -9.33 -0.51 -0.34
N VAL A 53 -8.28 0.03 0.28
CA VAL A 53 -6.87 -0.28 -0.02
C VAL A 53 -6.19 -0.68 1.28
N ALA A 54 -5.49 -1.82 1.28
CA ALA A 54 -4.74 -2.30 2.43
C ALA A 54 -3.24 -2.34 2.11
N LEU A 55 -2.43 -1.67 2.94
CA LEU A 55 -0.98 -1.59 2.79
C LEU A 55 -0.29 -2.09 4.05
N ASP A 56 0.57 -3.10 3.93
CA ASP A 56 1.57 -3.38 4.96
C ASP A 56 2.70 -2.34 4.84
N VAL A 57 2.92 -1.55 5.88
CA VAL A 57 3.92 -0.47 5.96
C VAL A 57 5.14 -0.85 6.80
N SER A 58 5.29 -2.15 7.10
CA SER A 58 6.38 -2.71 7.91
C SER A 58 7.46 -3.40 7.07
N ALA A 59 7.37 -3.37 5.74
CA ALA A 59 8.32 -4.00 4.84
C ALA A 59 8.50 -5.51 5.16
N ASP A 60 7.39 -6.22 5.32
CA ASP A 60 7.36 -7.62 5.77
C ASP A 60 8.05 -7.80 7.14
N GLY A 61 7.74 -6.89 8.08
CA GLY A 61 8.28 -6.87 9.44
C GLY A 61 9.74 -6.38 9.57
N LYS A 62 10.37 -5.91 8.50
CA LYS A 62 11.77 -5.41 8.51
C LYS A 62 11.89 -3.94 8.91
N LEU A 63 10.83 -3.15 8.78
CA LEU A 63 10.78 -1.74 9.15
C LEU A 63 9.93 -1.57 10.43
N ASN A 64 10.47 -0.85 11.41
CA ASN A 64 9.71 -0.48 12.61
C ASN A 64 8.55 0.44 12.24
N LEU A 65 7.51 0.44 13.06
CA LEU A 65 6.40 1.36 12.88
C LEU A 65 6.75 2.75 13.43
N PRO A 66 6.11 3.83 12.92
CA PRO A 66 6.28 5.16 13.49
C PRO A 66 5.85 5.20 14.97
N PRO A 67 6.35 6.17 15.77
CA PRO A 67 7.16 7.30 15.34
C PRO A 67 8.62 6.92 15.04
N TYR A 68 9.14 7.46 13.94
CA TYR A 68 10.56 7.36 13.58
C TYR A 68 11.34 8.47 14.30
N GLY A 69 12.58 8.20 14.68
CA GLY A 69 13.49 9.27 15.10
C GLY A 69 13.89 10.14 13.91
N ASP A 70 14.17 11.43 14.14
CA ASP A 70 14.53 12.38 13.07
C ASP A 70 15.71 11.88 12.21
N ASP A 71 16.69 11.24 12.86
CA ASP A 71 17.88 10.65 12.23
C ASP A 71 17.72 9.16 11.89
N SER A 72 16.50 8.64 11.80
CA SER A 72 16.30 7.23 11.43
C SER A 72 16.89 6.96 10.04
N PRO A 73 17.81 5.99 9.90
CA PRO A 73 18.43 5.65 8.62
C PRO A 73 17.40 5.06 7.65
N SER A 74 16.33 4.44 8.18
CA SER A 74 15.18 4.00 7.38
C SER A 74 13.87 4.48 7.99
N GLN A 75 12.99 5.05 7.17
CA GLN A 75 11.66 5.51 7.58
C GLN A 75 10.76 5.78 6.37
N ILE A 76 9.46 5.68 6.57
CA ILE A 76 8.47 6.20 5.61
C ILE A 76 8.13 7.62 6.04
N PHE A 77 8.35 8.61 5.16
CA PHE A 77 7.96 9.99 5.42
C PHE A 77 6.47 10.19 5.19
N ASN A 78 5.95 9.65 4.08
CA ASN A 78 4.52 9.63 3.80
C ASN A 78 4.19 8.69 2.62
N ILE A 79 2.91 8.34 2.54
CA ILE A 79 2.33 7.62 1.40
C ILE A 79 1.10 8.40 0.92
N THR A 80 1.11 8.74 -0.37
CA THR A 80 0.00 9.45 -1.04
C THR A 80 -0.61 8.52 -2.07
N ILE A 81 -1.94 8.39 -2.06
CA ILE A 81 -2.67 7.50 -2.97
C ILE A 81 -3.57 8.33 -3.87
N PHE A 82 -3.49 8.09 -5.17
CA PHE A 82 -4.38 8.68 -6.18
C PHE A 82 -5.22 7.60 -6.86
N LEU A 83 -6.38 8.00 -7.34
CA LEU A 83 -7.19 7.22 -8.27
C LEU A 83 -7.27 7.99 -9.59
N TYR A 84 -6.65 7.48 -10.64
CA TYR A 84 -6.58 8.20 -11.91
C TYR A 84 -6.94 7.33 -13.10
N SER A 85 -7.43 7.95 -14.18
CA SER A 85 -7.64 7.31 -15.47
C SER A 85 -7.35 8.26 -16.61
N TYR A 86 -6.48 7.84 -17.52
CA TYR A 86 -6.26 8.55 -18.77
C TYR A 86 -7.42 8.43 -19.76
N GLU A 87 -8.30 7.43 -19.58
CA GLU A 87 -9.46 7.23 -20.46
C GLU A 87 -10.57 8.23 -20.13
N THR A 88 -10.85 8.44 -18.84
CA THR A 88 -11.88 9.39 -18.40
C THR A 88 -11.33 10.78 -18.15
N GLY A 89 -10.00 10.93 -18.07
CA GLY A 89 -9.33 12.19 -17.78
C GLY A 89 -9.35 12.59 -16.30
N ARG A 90 -9.82 11.71 -15.41
CA ARG A 90 -9.98 11.98 -13.98
C ARG A 90 -8.72 11.66 -13.17
N ASN A 91 -8.47 12.46 -12.13
CA ASN A 91 -7.42 12.21 -11.15
C ASN A 91 -7.84 12.66 -9.75
N PHE A 92 -8.20 11.72 -8.90
CA PHE A 92 -8.66 11.99 -7.53
C PHE A 92 -7.57 11.70 -6.51
N THR A 93 -7.44 12.57 -5.51
CA THR A 93 -6.59 12.31 -4.36
C THR A 93 -7.38 11.50 -3.33
N ILE A 94 -7.01 10.22 -3.14
CA ILE A 94 -7.60 9.34 -2.12
C ILE A 94 -7.04 9.70 -0.75
N THR A 95 -5.71 9.74 -0.64
CA THR A 95 -5.00 10.09 0.58
C THR A 95 -3.94 11.13 0.27
N ASN A 96 -3.77 12.09 1.17
CA ASN A 96 -2.74 13.11 1.09
C ASN A 96 -1.77 12.88 2.24
N GLY A 97 -0.60 12.33 1.91
CA GLY A 97 0.45 12.00 2.87
C GLY A 97 1.02 13.18 3.66
N THR A 98 0.66 14.43 3.32
CA THR A 98 1.08 15.64 4.03
C THR A 98 -0.06 16.38 4.74
N ALA A 99 -1.31 15.92 4.58
CA ALA A 99 -2.47 16.56 5.19
C ALA A 99 -2.77 15.99 6.58
N SER A 100 -3.06 16.86 7.54
CA SER A 100 -3.73 16.46 8.78
C SER A 100 -5.17 16.02 8.47
N ALA A 101 -5.67 14.98 9.15
CA ALA A 101 -7.02 14.45 8.93
C ALA A 101 -8.10 15.55 8.89
N ASN A 102 -9.10 15.39 8.00
CA ASN A 102 -10.34 16.19 7.80
C ASN A 102 -10.44 16.99 6.48
N ASN A 103 -10.37 16.31 5.34
CA ASN A 103 -11.00 16.77 4.09
C ASN A 103 -11.48 15.55 3.28
N ALA A 104 -12.07 15.76 2.11
CA ALA A 104 -12.56 14.66 1.26
C ALA A 104 -11.45 13.72 0.74
N SER A 105 -10.17 14.09 0.90
CA SER A 105 -9.03 13.18 0.91
C SER A 105 -8.74 12.73 2.34
N LEU A 106 -8.46 11.45 2.55
CA LEU A 106 -7.91 11.00 3.84
C LEU A 106 -6.59 11.73 4.09
N GLY A 107 -6.28 12.02 5.36
CA GLY A 107 -5.00 12.61 5.76
C GLY A 107 -3.85 11.61 5.58
N ASP A 108 -2.73 11.89 6.25
CA ASP A 108 -1.59 10.98 6.24
C ASP A 108 -1.95 9.59 6.80
N ILE A 109 -1.86 8.56 5.95
CA ILE A 109 -2.21 7.19 6.30
C ILE A 109 -1.27 6.62 7.37
N MET A 110 -0.05 7.14 7.48
CA MET A 110 0.91 6.69 8.48
C MET A 110 0.46 7.03 9.91
N LEU A 111 -0.41 8.04 10.06
CA LEU A 111 -1.05 8.40 11.33
C LEU A 111 -2.31 7.56 11.62
N SER A 112 -2.78 6.79 10.64
CA SER A 112 -3.94 5.91 10.79
C SER A 112 -3.52 4.63 11.52
N GLU A 113 -4.44 4.06 12.29
CA GLU A 113 -4.26 2.73 12.92
C GLU A 113 -2.89 2.59 13.61
N SER A 114 -2.60 3.51 14.54
CA SER A 114 -1.32 3.56 15.25
C SER A 114 -0.97 2.19 15.86
N GLY A 115 0.27 1.74 15.66
CA GLY A 115 0.74 0.42 16.09
C GLY A 115 0.38 -0.75 15.17
N SER A 116 -0.43 -0.56 14.12
CA SER A 116 -0.70 -1.58 13.11
C SER A 116 0.35 -1.57 11.99
N THR A 117 0.79 -2.76 11.58
CA THR A 117 1.64 -2.94 10.38
C THR A 117 0.85 -2.78 9.09
N VAL A 118 -0.47 -3.05 9.13
CA VAL A 118 -1.36 -2.88 7.98
C VAL A 118 -2.19 -1.62 8.15
N LYS A 119 -2.25 -0.80 7.11
CA LYS A 119 -3.07 0.40 7.01
C LYS A 119 -4.23 0.18 6.05
N HIS A 120 -5.45 0.38 6.52
CA HIS A 120 -6.68 0.29 5.75
C HIS A 120 -7.18 1.69 5.38
N VAL A 121 -7.09 1.98 4.09
CA VAL A 121 -7.64 3.19 3.48
C VAL A 121 -9.06 2.90 3.06
N LYS A 122 -10.01 3.68 3.59
CA LYS A 122 -11.42 3.64 3.21
C LYS A 122 -11.84 5.00 2.69
N TRP A 123 -12.00 5.13 1.39
CA TRP A 123 -12.30 6.40 0.75
C TRP A 123 -13.62 6.35 -0.01
N GLN A 124 -14.45 7.37 0.14
CA GLN A 124 -15.79 7.37 -0.43
C GLN A 124 -15.75 7.65 -1.93
N TRP A 125 -16.43 6.82 -2.72
CA TRP A 125 -16.56 7.06 -4.16
C TRP A 125 -17.32 8.38 -4.42
N PRO A 126 -16.83 9.24 -5.32
CA PRO A 126 -17.51 10.47 -5.70
C PRO A 126 -18.72 10.21 -6.61
N ASP A 127 -19.58 11.22 -6.72
CA ASP A 127 -20.88 11.14 -7.38
C ASP A 127 -20.81 10.72 -8.86
N CYS A 128 -19.82 11.16 -9.63
CA CYS A 128 -19.71 10.80 -11.05
C CYS A 128 -19.40 9.32 -11.29
N LEU A 129 -18.95 8.58 -10.26
CA LEU A 129 -18.68 7.14 -10.34
C LEU A 129 -19.89 6.26 -9.98
N VAL A 130 -21.00 6.87 -9.56
CA VAL A 130 -22.28 6.18 -9.25
C VAL A 130 -22.77 5.42 -10.48
N GLY A 131 -23.24 4.19 -10.25
CA GLY A 131 -23.75 3.32 -11.30
C GLY A 131 -23.42 1.84 -11.09
N ASN A 132 -23.87 1.00 -12.02
CA ASN A 132 -23.65 -0.44 -11.97
C ASN A 132 -23.40 -1.00 -13.37
N GLY A 133 -22.36 -1.81 -13.53
CA GLY A 133 -21.97 -2.44 -14.80
C GLY A 133 -20.81 -1.76 -15.53
N GLN A 134 -20.67 -2.06 -16.82
CA GLN A 134 -19.63 -1.47 -17.67
C GLN A 134 -19.95 -0.02 -18.05
N PRO A 135 -18.96 0.77 -18.52
CA PRO A 135 -19.20 2.11 -19.05
C PRO A 135 -20.22 2.05 -20.20
N THR A 136 -21.23 2.93 -20.16
CA THR A 136 -22.36 2.89 -21.12
C THR A 136 -22.19 3.86 -22.29
N SER A 137 -21.23 4.79 -22.21
CA SER A 137 -20.90 5.76 -23.24
C SER A 137 -19.44 6.21 -23.10
N SER A 138 -18.92 6.94 -24.10
CA SER A 138 -17.57 7.53 -24.06
C SER A 138 -17.39 8.57 -22.97
N ASP A 139 -18.48 9.16 -22.50
CA ASP A 139 -18.47 10.25 -21.53
C ASP A 139 -18.72 9.71 -20.10
N SER A 140 -18.71 8.38 -19.94
CA SER A 140 -18.84 7.75 -18.64
C SER A 140 -17.55 7.92 -17.84
N ASP A 141 -17.67 8.44 -16.62
CA ASP A 141 -16.56 8.48 -15.66
C ASP A 141 -16.23 7.08 -15.08
N ARG A 142 -16.97 6.02 -15.44
CA ARG A 142 -16.71 4.65 -14.95
C ARG A 142 -15.78 3.92 -15.91
N GLY A 143 -15.09 2.90 -15.43
CA GLY A 143 -14.21 2.06 -16.27
C GLY A 143 -12.87 1.75 -15.62
N VAL A 144 -11.81 1.71 -16.43
CA VAL A 144 -10.46 1.35 -15.97
C VAL A 144 -9.81 2.53 -15.28
N TYR A 145 -9.30 2.28 -14.09
CA TYR A 145 -8.56 3.24 -13.27
C TYR A 145 -7.30 2.59 -12.73
N ASN A 146 -6.30 3.41 -12.39
CA ASN A 146 -5.15 3.00 -11.62
C ASN A 146 -5.22 3.60 -10.21
N ILE A 147 -5.01 2.76 -9.21
CA ILE A 147 -4.63 3.20 -7.86
C ILE A 147 -3.12 3.46 -7.89
N SER A 148 -2.73 4.73 -7.81
CA SER A 148 -1.32 5.15 -7.80
C SER A 148 -0.85 5.30 -6.36
N ILE A 149 -0.01 4.38 -5.90
CA ILE A 149 0.60 4.41 -4.57
C ILE A 149 1.95 5.08 -4.69
N ARG A 150 2.09 6.27 -4.10
CA ARG A 150 3.31 7.07 -4.16
C ARG A 150 3.95 7.13 -2.79
N GLN A 151 5.19 6.68 -2.69
CA GLN A 151 5.91 6.55 -1.42
C GLN A 151 7.05 7.56 -1.39
N ASN A 152 7.16 8.30 -0.30
CA ASN A 152 8.35 9.07 0.03
C ASN A 152 8.98 8.45 1.27
N PHE A 153 10.21 7.95 1.17
CA PHE A 153 10.86 7.20 2.23
C PHE A 153 12.37 7.35 2.18
N ARG A 154 13.02 7.03 3.29
CA ARG A 154 14.47 6.88 3.38
C ARG A 154 14.82 5.42 3.57
N LEU A 155 15.80 4.91 2.83
CA LEU A 155 16.37 3.59 3.03
C LEU A 155 17.87 3.73 3.25
N ASN A 156 18.36 3.31 4.42
CA ASN A 156 19.77 3.29 4.80
C ASN A 156 20.51 4.62 4.52
N GLY A 157 19.85 5.75 4.78
CA GLY A 157 20.40 7.09 4.59
C GLY A 157 20.05 7.77 3.27
N ASP A 158 19.56 7.02 2.27
CA ASP A 158 19.19 7.56 0.96
C ASP A 158 17.69 7.81 0.84
N ASP A 159 17.30 9.02 0.43
CA ASP A 159 15.91 9.39 0.22
C ASP A 159 15.42 8.92 -1.17
N HIS A 160 14.22 8.34 -1.21
CA HIS A 160 13.63 7.74 -2.38
C HIS A 160 12.17 8.17 -2.55
N TYR A 161 11.77 8.27 -3.82
CA TYR A 161 10.38 8.49 -4.20
C TYR A 161 9.97 7.50 -5.26
N THR A 162 8.89 6.76 -5.02
CA THR A 162 8.42 5.73 -5.96
C THR A 162 6.93 5.85 -6.25
N ILE A 163 6.53 5.30 -7.41
CA ILE A 163 5.18 5.37 -7.95
C ILE A 163 4.78 3.98 -8.40
N PHE A 164 3.75 3.41 -7.78
CA PHE A 164 3.28 2.07 -8.10
C PHE A 164 1.81 2.10 -8.47
N ASP A 165 1.51 1.74 -9.71
CA ASP A 165 0.16 1.80 -10.25
C ASP A 165 -0.48 0.41 -10.30
N VAL A 166 -1.66 0.28 -9.70
CA VAL A 166 -2.45 -0.95 -9.72
C VAL A 166 -3.74 -0.74 -10.48
N PRO A 167 -3.95 -1.44 -11.61
CA PRO A 167 -5.16 -1.29 -12.39
C PRO A 167 -6.33 -1.91 -11.64
N ILE A 168 -7.47 -1.25 -11.67
CA ILE A 168 -8.77 -1.71 -11.18
C ILE A 168 -9.85 -1.36 -12.20
N ASN A 169 -11.05 -1.91 -12.01
CA ASN A 169 -12.20 -1.59 -12.86
C ASN A 169 -13.39 -1.11 -12.01
N VAL A 170 -13.82 0.12 -12.20
CA VAL A 170 -14.97 0.71 -11.47
C VAL A 170 -16.26 0.27 -12.14
N THR A 171 -16.66 -0.99 -11.89
CA THR A 171 -17.80 -1.61 -12.58
C THR A 171 -18.84 -2.22 -11.66
N ASN A 172 -18.49 -2.54 -10.41
CA ASN A 172 -19.50 -3.01 -9.45
C ASN A 172 -20.41 -1.85 -9.03
N SER A 173 -21.56 -2.19 -8.47
CA SER A 173 -22.58 -1.21 -8.05
C SER A 173 -22.02 -0.21 -7.05
N ILE A 174 -22.18 1.07 -7.35
CA ILE A 174 -21.97 2.20 -6.44
C ILE A 174 -23.32 2.91 -6.36
N GLU A 175 -23.94 2.88 -5.18
CA GLU A 175 -25.27 3.45 -4.97
C GLU A 175 -25.22 4.97 -4.87
N ASP A 176 -26.26 5.66 -5.34
CA ASP A 176 -26.37 7.10 -5.21
C ASP A 176 -26.58 7.51 -3.74
N SER A 177 -25.96 8.61 -3.32
CA SER A 177 -26.12 9.18 -1.97
C SER A 177 -25.71 10.64 -1.94
N SER A 178 -26.45 11.46 -1.20
CA SER A 178 -26.16 12.88 -0.98
C SER A 178 -24.85 13.14 -0.24
N ASP A 179 -24.30 12.12 0.42
CA ASP A 179 -23.06 12.25 1.18
C ASP A 179 -21.82 12.04 0.31
N ARG A 180 -21.98 11.64 -0.96
CA ARG A 180 -20.85 11.46 -1.87
C ARG A 180 -20.29 12.82 -2.29
N PRO A 181 -18.96 13.01 -2.25
CA PRO A 181 -18.35 14.24 -2.72
C PRO A 181 -18.51 14.38 -4.24
N SER A 182 -18.58 15.62 -4.71
CA SER A 182 -18.60 15.89 -6.14
C SER A 182 -17.24 15.58 -6.77
N CYS A 183 -17.24 14.96 -7.96
CA CYS A 183 -15.99 14.71 -8.70
C CYS A 183 -15.20 15.98 -8.95
N ASP A 184 -15.84 17.09 -9.35
CA ASP A 184 -15.14 18.35 -9.65
C ASP A 184 -14.49 18.98 -8.39
N ALA A 185 -14.97 18.63 -7.20
CA ALA A 185 -14.35 19.06 -5.94
C ALA A 185 -13.09 18.26 -5.57
N LEU A 186 -12.92 17.07 -6.16
CA LEU A 186 -11.81 16.15 -5.89
C LEU A 186 -10.83 16.03 -7.04
N ASP A 187 -11.24 16.44 -8.23
CA ASP A 187 -10.47 16.29 -9.45
C ASP A 187 -9.22 17.17 -9.39
N ASN A 188 -8.10 16.58 -9.76
CA ASN A 188 -6.80 17.22 -9.83
C ASN A 188 -6.35 17.24 -11.28
N PRO A 189 -5.43 18.14 -11.66
CA PRO A 189 -4.78 18.06 -12.96
C PRO A 189 -4.17 16.68 -13.18
N LEU A 190 -4.49 16.07 -14.31
CA LEU A 190 -3.91 14.79 -14.72
C LEU A 190 -2.55 15.05 -15.38
N LEU A 191 -1.50 14.52 -14.77
CA LEU A 191 -0.13 14.63 -15.30
C LEU A 191 0.08 13.63 -16.43
N SER A 192 0.83 14.04 -17.45
CA SER A 192 1.26 13.16 -18.53
C SER A 192 2.27 12.11 -18.04
N TYR A 193 2.42 11.03 -18.80
CA TYR A 193 3.39 9.97 -18.50
C TYR A 193 4.83 10.51 -18.36
N ASP A 194 5.21 11.48 -19.21
CA ASP A 194 6.54 12.08 -19.21
C ASP A 194 6.77 12.97 -17.98
N GLU A 195 5.73 13.65 -17.50
CA GLU A 195 5.79 14.47 -16.28
C GLU A 195 5.91 13.62 -15.01
N ILE A 196 5.24 12.45 -14.98
CA ILE A 196 5.30 11.52 -13.85
C ILE A 196 6.66 10.80 -13.80
N ASN A 197 7.17 10.38 -14.96
CA ASN A 197 8.43 9.63 -15.11
C ASN A 197 8.58 8.48 -14.09
N ALA A 198 7.57 7.61 -14.03
CA ALA A 198 7.53 6.50 -13.06
C ALA A 198 8.73 5.55 -13.18
N THR A 199 9.32 5.41 -14.37
CA THR A 199 10.54 4.61 -14.57
C THR A 199 11.73 5.18 -13.79
N ALA A 200 11.92 6.50 -13.82
CA ALA A 200 12.99 7.12 -13.03
C ALA A 200 12.68 7.09 -11.53
N ALA A 201 11.42 7.32 -11.14
CA ALA A 201 11.00 7.22 -9.73
C ALA A 201 11.28 5.82 -9.16
N ASN A 202 10.98 4.77 -9.92
CA ASN A 202 11.12 3.38 -9.48
C ASN A 202 12.53 2.80 -9.67
N SER A 203 13.57 3.63 -9.77
CA SER A 203 14.94 3.17 -10.02
C SER A 203 15.49 2.25 -8.92
N VAL A 204 14.93 2.31 -7.72
CA VAL A 204 15.27 1.42 -6.59
C VAL A 204 14.85 -0.03 -6.81
N GLY A 205 13.96 -0.30 -7.77
CA GLY A 205 13.43 -1.64 -8.05
C GLY A 205 12.47 -2.14 -6.98
N ILE A 206 11.98 -3.37 -7.15
CA ILE A 206 11.09 -4.03 -6.17
C ILE A 206 11.91 -4.43 -4.95
N LEU A 207 11.42 -4.08 -3.77
CA LEU A 207 12.10 -4.35 -2.49
C LEU A 207 11.32 -5.39 -1.69
N PHE A 208 12.01 -6.11 -0.81
CA PHE A 208 11.47 -7.00 0.23
C PHE A 208 10.67 -8.21 -0.26
N ALA A 209 10.56 -8.43 -1.58
CA ALA A 209 10.00 -9.65 -2.14
C ALA A 209 10.73 -10.92 -1.65
N PRO A 210 10.09 -12.10 -1.64
CA PRO A 210 10.78 -13.32 -1.25
C PRO A 210 12.04 -13.57 -2.09
N GLY A 211 13.17 -13.78 -1.41
CA GLY A 211 14.49 -13.91 -2.04
C GLY A 211 15.24 -12.59 -2.24
N ASP A 212 14.61 -11.45 -1.96
CA ASP A 212 15.29 -10.16 -1.91
C ASP A 212 16.19 -10.04 -0.66
N ALA A 213 17.38 -9.47 -0.86
CA ALA A 213 18.42 -9.38 0.16
C ALA A 213 18.53 -7.98 0.80
N THR A 214 17.61 -7.05 0.46
CA THR A 214 17.62 -5.69 1.01
C THR A 214 17.59 -5.72 2.53
N GLN A 215 18.59 -5.08 3.14
CA GLN A 215 18.71 -4.90 4.58
C GLN A 215 18.15 -3.52 4.96
N VAL A 216 17.47 -3.46 6.10
CA VAL A 216 16.93 -2.22 6.65
C VAL A 216 17.75 -1.85 7.88
N GLU A 217 18.49 -0.76 7.79
CA GLU A 217 19.14 -0.14 8.94
C GLU A 217 18.09 0.56 9.77
N GLN A 218 18.17 0.40 11.08
CA GLN A 218 17.27 1.05 12.03
C GLN A 218 18.07 1.63 13.18
N SER A 219 17.70 2.83 13.64
CA SER A 219 18.25 3.40 14.86
C SER A 219 17.82 2.54 16.04
N GLY A 220 18.77 1.81 16.63
CA GLY A 220 18.49 0.98 17.80
C GLY A 220 18.16 1.85 19.01
N SER A 221 17.03 1.55 19.67
CA SER A 221 16.94 1.73 21.11
C SER A 221 17.94 0.75 21.74
N GLY A 222 19.17 1.21 21.96
CA GLY A 222 20.24 0.35 22.46
C GLY A 222 19.87 -0.30 23.80
N SER A 223 19.68 -1.61 23.80
CA SER A 223 20.43 -2.55 24.64
C SER A 223 20.17 -3.98 24.20
N GLY A 224 21.18 -4.63 23.61
CA GLY A 224 21.10 -6.03 23.21
C GLY A 224 22.30 -6.46 22.38
N SER A 225 23.28 -7.05 23.05
CA SER A 225 24.54 -7.55 22.51
C SER A 225 24.40 -8.37 21.23
N SER A 226 25.40 -8.23 20.37
CA SER A 226 25.72 -9.09 19.23
C SER A 226 25.42 -10.57 19.49
N GLY A 227 24.56 -11.14 18.64
CA GLY A 227 24.25 -12.55 18.61
C GLY A 227 23.43 -12.87 17.37
N SER A 228 24.12 -13.09 16.25
CA SER A 228 23.56 -13.72 15.05
C SER A 228 22.77 -14.97 15.41
N THR A 229 21.46 -14.99 15.14
CA THR A 229 20.72 -16.14 14.57
C THR A 229 19.24 -15.76 14.36
N GLY A 230 18.77 -15.96 13.12
CA GLY A 230 17.45 -16.53 12.82
C GLY A 230 16.22 -15.76 13.27
N GLY A 231 15.47 -15.23 12.30
CA GLY A 231 14.08 -14.86 12.52
C GLY A 231 13.25 -16.04 13.05
N LEU A 232 12.17 -15.70 13.76
CA LEU A 232 10.86 -16.37 13.80
C LEU A 232 10.01 -15.61 14.83
N GLY A 233 8.74 -15.39 14.47
CA GLY A 233 7.80 -14.54 15.18
C GLY A 233 7.43 -14.98 16.60
N ALA A 234 6.74 -14.03 17.23
CA ALA A 234 5.93 -14.12 18.44
C ALA A 234 5.72 -15.53 19.04
N ALA A 235 6.42 -15.80 20.14
CA ALA A 235 5.94 -16.66 21.21
C ALA A 235 6.51 -16.13 22.53
N ALA A 236 5.64 -15.58 23.38
CA ALA A 236 6.02 -15.16 24.72
C ALA A 236 6.35 -16.40 25.58
N THR A 237 7.62 -16.72 25.73
CA THR A 237 8.10 -17.60 26.79
C THR A 237 8.54 -16.76 27.98
N ILE A 238 7.71 -16.75 29.03
CA ILE A 238 8.07 -16.18 30.33
C ILE A 238 9.16 -17.07 30.94
N HIS A 239 10.37 -16.56 31.04
CA HIS A 239 11.51 -17.24 31.65
C HIS A 239 11.61 -16.80 33.13
N TRP A 240 11.24 -17.69 34.06
CA TRP A 240 11.48 -17.48 35.50
C TRP A 240 12.92 -17.90 35.83
N SER A 241 13.78 -16.92 36.09
CA SER A 241 15.13 -17.15 36.60
C SER A 241 15.11 -17.41 38.12
N GLY A 242 15.35 -18.68 38.46
CA GLY A 242 16.05 -19.23 39.63
C GLY A 242 16.07 -18.49 40.97
N ALA A 243 15.52 -19.14 41.99
CA ALA A 243 16.09 -19.13 43.34
C ALA A 243 16.27 -20.59 43.79
N ALA A 244 17.53 -21.00 43.95
CA ALA A 244 17.91 -22.31 44.45
C ALA A 244 17.58 -22.44 45.94
N VAL A 245 16.80 -23.46 46.32
CA VAL A 245 16.65 -23.87 47.71
C VAL A 245 16.94 -25.37 47.79
N SER A 246 18.11 -25.70 48.33
CA SER A 246 18.45 -27.06 48.75
C SER A 246 17.57 -27.46 49.95
N LEU A 247 16.75 -28.49 49.81
CA LEU A 247 16.17 -29.20 50.96
C LEU A 247 16.77 -30.60 51.07
N ALA A 248 17.42 -30.84 52.20
CA ALA A 248 17.95 -32.12 52.62
C ALA A 248 16.82 -33.12 52.92
N LEU A 249 16.96 -34.36 52.42
CA LEU A 249 16.13 -35.50 52.79
C LEU A 249 16.50 -35.97 54.20
N LEU A 250 15.64 -35.72 55.18
CA LEU A 250 15.63 -36.37 56.48
C LEU A 250 14.60 -37.51 56.44
N SER A 251 15.11 -38.75 56.45
CA SER A 251 14.31 -39.95 56.64
C SER A 251 13.84 -40.05 58.09
N LEU A 252 12.54 -40.15 58.32
CA LEU A 252 11.98 -40.51 59.63
C LEU A 252 11.05 -41.72 59.48
N SER A 253 11.49 -42.84 60.04
CA SER A 253 10.74 -44.06 60.28
C SER A 253 9.91 -43.96 61.57
N ALA A 254 8.63 -44.32 61.51
CA ALA A 254 7.80 -44.75 62.65
C ALA A 254 6.57 -45.51 62.09
N VAL A 255 6.53 -46.84 62.20
CA VAL A 255 5.91 -47.63 63.29
C VAL A 255 4.37 -47.57 63.26
N PHE A 256 3.76 -48.68 62.81
CA PHE A 256 2.36 -49.03 63.07
C PHE A 256 2.29 -49.87 64.35
N PHE A 257 1.41 -49.49 65.28
CA PHE A 257 1.01 -50.29 66.43
C PHE A 257 -0.43 -50.78 66.23
N ILE A 258 -0.58 -52.10 66.39
CA ILE A 258 -1.78 -52.92 66.71
C ILE A 258 -2.93 -52.87 65.70
#